data_AF-A0A9N9CU48-F1
#
_entry.id   AF-A0A9N9CU48-F1
#
_cell.length_a   1.000
_cell.length_b   1.000
_cell.length_c   1.000
_cell.angle_alpha   90.00
_cell.angle_beta   90.00
_cell.angle_gamma   90.00
#
_symmetry.space_group_name_H-M   'P 1'
#
loop_
_entity.id
_entity.type
_entity.pdbx_description
1 polymer ?
#
loop_
_entity_poly.entity_id
_entity_poly.type
_entity_poly.pdbx_seq_one_letter_code
_entity_poly.pdbx_strand_id
1 'polypeptide(L)'
;AKYQVIHFKNKVLDLLEIFIRKQPSNPLVFNLILPLLDVALKTNSSSDQVANKARGLLVNKLCKSKKYPEAFTLDDEDHSEEDDKPVLEILKEVHQLAKKASSNLILEACSNLCGYLAKALIRYYENLTNSKTSKNTQPSSQLYSKIIEIYRESLNDFMIRKKSRLNTGFFYELTRFPEVSWLLIDDLLEFTTHPEKVQNVFRFVQSYEMTSKFVKVLIAKKSSDHDQILLDFVPKYEKSLLRTFDYILSSSSYAEKDNASNDRDNGEEEQDKSKSQPSSQPRTPTNSSIWQTKSTNSLEQALVSIRDRSCYKSSSAVKDLVNHLLKNIRSN
;
A
#
# COMPACT_ATOMS: atom_id res chain seq x y z
N ALA A 1 14.15 20.12 -38.52
CA ALA A 1 14.69 19.01 -37.72
C ALA A 1 13.96 18.81 -36.37
N LYS A 2 14.13 19.68 -35.34
CA LYS A 2 13.55 19.45 -33.98
C LYS A 2 12.02 19.26 -33.96
N TYR A 3 11.28 20.10 -34.69
CA TYR A 3 9.81 20.00 -34.78
C TYR A 3 9.35 18.68 -35.44
N GLN A 4 10.04 18.24 -36.50
CA GLN A 4 9.74 16.99 -37.20
C GLN A 4 9.95 15.77 -36.30
N VAL A 5 10.99 15.79 -35.45
CA VAL A 5 11.25 14.70 -34.48
C VAL A 5 10.15 14.64 -33.41
N ILE A 6 9.71 15.78 -32.86
CA ILE A 6 8.61 15.83 -31.88
C ILE A 6 7.32 15.30 -32.50
N HIS A 7 7.00 15.74 -33.72
CA HIS A 7 5.82 15.28 -34.44
C HIS A 7 5.86 13.78 -34.75
N PHE A 8 7.03 13.25 -35.14
CA PHE A 8 7.23 11.81 -35.32
C PHE A 8 7.01 11.03 -34.02
N LYS A 9 7.62 11.47 -32.90
CA LYS A 9 7.41 10.84 -31.58
C LYS A 9 5.94 10.84 -31.18
N ASN A 10 5.22 11.94 -31.40
CA ASN A 10 3.79 12.02 -31.10
C ASN A 10 2.97 11.05 -31.96
N LYS A 11 3.29 10.89 -33.25
CA LYS A 11 2.65 9.90 -34.13
C LYS A 11 2.92 8.46 -33.68
N VAL A 12 4.14 8.16 -33.24
CA VAL A 12 4.46 6.84 -32.66
C VAL A 12 3.61 6.61 -31.42
N LEU A 13 3.49 7.59 -30.52
CA LEU A 13 2.63 7.49 -29.34
C LEU A 13 1.14 7.32 -29.70
N ASP A 14 0.66 7.93 -30.79
CA ASP A 14 -0.70 7.73 -31.28
C ASP A 14 -0.93 6.30 -31.78
N LEU A 15 0.04 5.72 -32.49
CA LEU A 15 -0.02 4.32 -32.93
C LEU A 15 -0.04 3.37 -31.73
N LEU A 16 0.78 3.64 -30.71
CA LEU A 16 0.78 2.86 -29.47
C LEU A 16 -0.55 2.99 -28.70
N GLU A 17 -1.18 4.18 -28.69
CA GLU A 17 -2.52 4.35 -28.14
C GLU A 17 -3.56 3.51 -28.88
N ILE A 18 -3.51 3.50 -30.21
CA ILE A 18 -4.40 2.68 -31.03
C ILE A 18 -4.19 1.21 -30.70
N PHE A 19 -2.93 0.76 -30.60
CA PHE A 19 -2.58 -0.61 -30.25
C PHE A 19 -3.14 -1.01 -28.87
N ILE A 20 -2.86 -0.24 -27.81
CA ILE A 20 -3.36 -0.52 -26.45
C ILE A 20 -4.90 -0.57 -26.43
N ARG A 21 -5.58 0.31 -27.16
CA ARG A 21 -7.05 0.36 -27.19
C ARG A 21 -7.68 -0.79 -27.98
N LYS A 22 -7.06 -1.19 -29.09
CA LYS A 22 -7.61 -2.22 -30.00
C LYS A 22 -7.20 -3.63 -29.60
N GLN A 23 -6.03 -3.80 -29.00
CA GLN A 23 -5.43 -5.07 -28.62
C GLN A 23 -5.01 -5.07 -27.13
N PRO A 24 -5.92 -4.74 -26.18
CA PRO A 24 -5.58 -4.67 -24.75
C PRO A 24 -5.25 -6.03 -24.12
N SER A 25 -5.65 -7.12 -24.77
CA SER A 25 -5.39 -8.50 -24.33
C SER A 25 -4.13 -9.09 -24.97
N ASN A 26 -3.39 -8.31 -25.77
CA ASN A 26 -2.16 -8.79 -26.38
C ASN A 26 -0.99 -8.69 -25.38
N PRO A 27 -0.21 -9.77 -25.13
CA PRO A 27 0.92 -9.76 -24.20
C PRO A 27 1.98 -8.68 -24.48
N LEU A 28 2.14 -8.27 -25.74
CA LEU A 28 3.09 -7.23 -26.16
C LEU A 28 2.83 -5.87 -25.50
N VAL A 29 1.64 -5.67 -24.91
CA VAL A 29 1.32 -4.48 -24.12
C VAL A 29 2.28 -4.33 -22.94
N PHE A 30 2.76 -5.42 -22.33
CA PHE A 30 3.74 -5.35 -21.23
C PHE A 30 5.09 -4.79 -21.70
N ASN A 31 5.52 -5.13 -22.91
CA ASN A 31 6.78 -4.66 -23.50
C ASN A 31 6.79 -3.14 -23.74
N LEU A 32 5.62 -2.49 -23.72
CA LEU A 32 5.50 -1.04 -23.84
C LEU A 32 5.75 -0.31 -22.52
N ILE A 33 5.64 -0.98 -21.37
CA ILE A 33 5.64 -0.33 -20.05
C ILE A 33 6.97 0.35 -19.76
N LEU A 34 8.08 -0.38 -19.78
CA LEU A 34 9.39 0.19 -19.44
C LEU A 34 9.85 1.26 -20.45
N PRO A 35 9.72 1.07 -21.79
CA PRO A 35 10.10 2.11 -22.75
C PRO A 35 9.26 3.39 -22.61
N LEU A 36 7.94 3.27 -22.43
CA LEU A 36 7.08 4.44 -22.24
C LEU A 36 7.34 5.12 -20.88
N LEU A 37 7.65 4.33 -19.84
CA LEU A 37 7.98 4.87 -18.53
C LEU A 37 9.31 5.63 -18.59
N ASP A 38 10.33 5.10 -19.24
CA ASP A 38 11.59 5.79 -19.50
C ASP A 38 11.38 7.12 -20.25
N VAL A 39 10.54 7.14 -21.29
CA VAL A 39 10.15 8.39 -21.97
C VAL A 39 9.42 9.36 -21.03
N ALA A 40 8.55 8.86 -20.16
CA ALA A 40 7.84 9.67 -19.18
C ALA A 40 8.76 10.21 -18.05
N LEU A 41 9.86 9.52 -17.76
CA LEU A 41 10.84 9.87 -16.72
C LEU A 41 11.94 10.82 -17.21
N LYS A 42 12.30 10.75 -18.49
CA LYS A 42 13.41 11.51 -19.09
C LYS A 42 13.25 13.03 -19.03
N THR A 43 12.04 13.53 -18.82
CA THR A 43 11.78 14.97 -18.74
C THR A 43 10.99 15.34 -17.49
N ASN A 44 11.66 16.04 -16.56
CA ASN A 44 11.03 16.62 -15.38
C ASN A 44 10.22 17.89 -15.68
N SER A 45 10.26 18.41 -16.90
CA SER A 45 9.50 19.60 -17.29
C SER A 45 8.06 19.23 -17.65
N SER A 46 7.10 19.83 -16.95
CA SER A 46 5.67 19.77 -17.27
C SER A 46 5.33 20.31 -18.66
N SER A 47 6.28 20.98 -19.33
CA SER A 47 6.14 21.49 -20.70
C SER A 47 6.44 20.46 -21.80
N ASP A 48 7.01 19.30 -21.46
CA ASP A 48 7.34 18.28 -22.46
C ASP A 48 6.10 17.48 -22.85
N GLN A 49 5.55 17.85 -24.01
CA GLN A 49 4.36 17.23 -24.58
C GLN A 49 4.53 15.72 -24.81
N VAL A 50 5.73 15.26 -25.17
CA VAL A 50 5.98 13.84 -25.46
C VAL A 50 5.97 13.04 -24.16
N ALA A 51 6.67 13.52 -23.13
CA ALA A 51 6.69 12.87 -21.81
C ALA A 51 5.29 12.86 -21.17
N ASN A 52 4.56 13.98 -21.25
CA ASN A 52 3.18 14.06 -20.78
C ASN A 52 2.26 13.09 -21.51
N LYS A 53 2.39 12.96 -22.83
CA LYS A 53 1.58 12.03 -23.63
C LYS A 53 1.91 10.58 -23.32
N ALA A 54 3.20 10.23 -23.17
CA ALA A 54 3.62 8.89 -22.75
C ALA A 54 3.07 8.53 -21.37
N ARG A 55 3.14 9.45 -20.39
CA ARG A 55 2.54 9.23 -19.06
C ARG A 55 1.03 9.09 -19.13
N GLY A 56 0.36 9.93 -19.90
CA GLY A 56 -1.08 9.87 -20.12
C GLY A 56 -1.50 8.55 -20.76
N LEU A 57 -0.70 8.03 -21.69
CA LEU A 57 -0.90 6.73 -22.31
C LEU A 57 -0.82 5.59 -21.28
N LEU A 58 0.21 5.60 -20.43
CA LEU A 58 0.38 4.63 -19.35
C LEU A 58 -0.78 4.69 -18.34
N VAL A 59 -0.99 5.84 -17.70
CA VAL A 59 -1.90 5.95 -16.56
C VAL A 59 -3.37 5.96 -17.00
N ASN A 60 -3.70 6.66 -18.09
CA ASN A 60 -5.11 6.88 -18.47
C ASN A 60 -5.64 5.88 -19.48
N LYS A 61 -4.79 5.18 -20.23
CA LYS A 61 -5.22 4.19 -21.23
C LYS A 61 -4.87 2.79 -20.79
N LEU A 62 -3.60 2.54 -20.48
CA LEU A 62 -3.14 1.21 -20.11
C LEU A 62 -3.67 0.78 -18.73
N CYS A 63 -3.36 1.52 -17.66
CA CYS A 63 -3.76 1.14 -16.30
C CYS A 63 -5.29 1.11 -16.10
N LYS A 64 -6.03 1.89 -16.89
CA LYS A 64 -7.50 1.96 -16.88
C LYS A 64 -8.17 0.97 -17.84
N SER A 65 -7.40 0.15 -18.55
CA SER A 65 -7.96 -0.88 -19.42
C SER A 65 -8.80 -1.86 -18.61
N LYS A 66 -9.98 -2.21 -19.13
CA LYS A 66 -10.87 -3.23 -18.53
C LYS A 66 -10.43 -4.65 -18.87
N LYS A 67 -9.73 -4.80 -20.01
CA LYS A 67 -9.19 -6.06 -20.50
C LYS A 67 -7.71 -6.14 -20.17
N TYR A 68 -7.25 -7.34 -19.88
CA TYR A 68 -5.87 -7.66 -19.58
C TYR A 68 -5.41 -8.75 -20.54
N PRO A 69 -4.10 -8.88 -20.78
CA PRO A 69 -3.57 -10.05 -21.43
C PRO A 69 -4.00 -11.31 -20.69
N GLU A 70 -4.57 -12.25 -21.44
CA GLU A 70 -4.95 -13.59 -20.97
C GLU A 70 -3.78 -14.57 -21.08
N ALA A 71 -2.63 -14.04 -21.49
CA ALA A 71 -1.40 -14.73 -21.80
C ALA A 71 -0.23 -13.80 -21.45
N PHE A 72 0.90 -14.35 -21.00
CA PHE A 72 2.11 -13.57 -20.73
C PHE A 72 3.15 -13.72 -21.83
N THR A 73 3.07 -14.77 -22.64
CA THR A 73 3.86 -14.91 -23.85
C THR A 73 2.96 -15.08 -25.08
N LEU A 74 3.56 -15.06 -26.28
CA LEU A 74 2.84 -15.31 -27.53
C LEU A 74 2.58 -16.81 -27.75
N ASP A 75 3.32 -17.68 -27.06
CA ASP A 75 3.38 -19.12 -27.27
C ASP A 75 2.77 -19.88 -26.06
N ASP A 76 1.63 -19.42 -25.56
CA ASP A 76 0.96 -19.92 -24.34
C ASP A 76 0.16 -21.22 -24.58
N GLU A 77 0.77 -22.25 -25.17
CA GLU A 77 0.14 -23.57 -25.27
C GLU A 77 0.15 -24.33 -23.93
N ASP A 78 1.20 -24.15 -23.10
CA ASP A 78 1.34 -24.71 -21.76
C ASP A 78 1.99 -23.69 -20.82
N HIS A 79 1.20 -22.90 -20.10
CA HIS A 79 1.71 -21.82 -19.25
C HIS A 79 2.52 -22.37 -18.07
N SER A 80 3.78 -21.97 -18.00
CA SER A 80 4.76 -22.34 -16.98
C SER A 80 5.03 -21.19 -16.02
N GLU A 81 5.67 -21.47 -14.88
CA GLU A 81 6.17 -20.41 -13.99
C GLU A 81 7.22 -19.50 -14.66
N GLU A 82 7.85 -19.94 -15.76
CA GLU A 82 8.84 -19.15 -16.47
C GLU A 82 8.20 -17.99 -17.23
N ASP A 83 6.94 -18.16 -17.65
CA ASP A 83 6.18 -17.18 -18.41
C ASP A 83 5.75 -15.97 -17.55
N ASP A 84 5.71 -16.13 -16.22
CA ASP A 84 5.47 -15.02 -15.29
C ASP A 84 6.69 -14.11 -15.12
N LYS A 85 7.90 -14.65 -15.30
CA LYS A 85 9.16 -13.97 -14.97
C LYS A 85 9.26 -12.60 -15.65
N PRO A 86 8.95 -12.41 -16.94
CA PRO A 86 9.03 -11.11 -17.59
C PRO A 86 8.12 -10.05 -16.94
N VAL A 87 6.89 -10.44 -16.57
CA VAL A 87 5.93 -9.51 -15.95
C VAL A 87 6.34 -9.16 -14.52
N LEU A 88 6.87 -10.13 -13.77
CA LEU A 88 7.43 -9.92 -12.44
C LEU A 88 8.70 -9.05 -12.46
N GLU A 89 9.56 -9.22 -13.46
CA GLU A 89 10.73 -8.37 -13.68
C GLU A 89 10.32 -6.92 -14.00
N ILE A 90 9.32 -6.73 -14.87
CA ILE A 90 8.76 -5.40 -15.13
C ILE A 90 8.22 -4.78 -13.85
N LEU A 91 7.46 -5.54 -13.03
CA LEU A 91 6.95 -5.08 -11.74
C LEU A 91 8.10 -4.64 -10.80
N LYS A 92 9.16 -5.46 -10.71
CA LYS A 92 10.35 -5.14 -9.92
C LYS A 92 11.04 -3.88 -10.40
N GLU A 93 11.23 -3.70 -11.70
CA GLU A 93 11.83 -2.51 -12.28
C GLU A 93 10.99 -1.24 -12.02
N VAL A 94 9.66 -1.32 -12.14
CA VAL A 94 8.78 -0.20 -11.81
C VAL A 94 8.89 0.16 -10.32
N HIS A 95 9.04 -0.80 -9.41
CA HIS A 95 9.34 -0.53 -8.00
C HIS A 95 10.69 0.20 -7.81
N GLN A 96 11.74 -0.20 -8.53
CA GLN A 96 13.03 0.47 -8.46
C GLN A 96 12.98 1.91 -8.98
N LEU A 97 12.19 2.16 -10.01
CA LEU A 97 11.95 3.51 -10.54
C LEU A 97 11.11 4.35 -9.55
N ALA A 98 10.10 3.76 -8.90
CA ALA A 98 9.31 4.43 -7.87
C ALA A 98 10.20 4.89 -6.68
N LYS A 99 11.15 4.04 -6.24
CA LYS A 99 12.12 4.38 -5.18
C LYS A 99 13.03 5.57 -5.54
N LYS A 100 13.14 5.90 -6.83
CA LYS A 100 13.96 6.99 -7.38
C LYS A 100 13.12 8.14 -7.96
N ALA A 101 11.79 8.13 -7.78
CA ALA A 101 10.89 9.11 -8.36
C ALA A 101 11.31 10.55 -7.98
N SER A 102 11.43 11.41 -8.99
CA SER A 102 11.78 12.83 -8.81
C SER A 102 10.58 13.70 -8.43
N SER A 103 9.35 13.23 -8.65
CA SER A 103 8.11 13.95 -8.37
C SER A 103 6.97 13.01 -7.98
N ASN A 104 5.96 13.56 -7.30
CA ASN A 104 4.74 12.81 -6.94
C ASN A 104 3.98 12.30 -8.17
N LEU A 105 4.00 13.04 -9.29
CA LEU A 105 3.38 12.63 -10.55
C LEU A 105 4.02 11.34 -11.11
N ILE A 106 5.34 11.20 -10.98
CA ILE A 106 6.06 10.00 -11.40
C ILE A 106 5.76 8.85 -10.45
N LEU A 107 5.76 9.11 -9.14
CA LEU A 107 5.44 8.10 -8.15
C LEU A 107 4.02 7.55 -8.36
N GLU A 108 3.04 8.42 -8.61
CA GLU A 108 1.66 8.03 -8.92
C GLU A 108 1.58 7.18 -10.21
N ALA A 109 2.33 7.56 -11.25
CA ALA A 109 2.40 6.76 -12.48
C ALA A 109 2.96 5.36 -12.23
N CYS A 110 4.06 5.26 -11.46
CA CYS A 110 4.64 3.97 -11.07
C CYS A 110 3.65 3.16 -10.22
N SER A 111 3.00 3.79 -9.25
CA SER A 111 1.99 3.17 -8.39
C SER A 111 0.85 2.54 -9.19
N ASN A 112 0.28 3.30 -10.15
CA ASN A 112 -0.77 2.80 -11.03
C ASN A 112 -0.30 1.63 -11.91
N LEU A 113 0.96 1.66 -12.36
CA LEU A 113 1.55 0.57 -13.15
C LEU A 113 1.78 -0.69 -12.31
N CYS A 114 2.28 -0.55 -11.08
CA CYS A 114 2.40 -1.68 -10.15
C CYS A 114 1.02 -2.32 -9.90
N GLY A 115 0.00 -1.50 -9.65
CA GLY A 115 -1.37 -1.96 -9.49
C GLY A 115 -1.92 -2.66 -10.75
N TYR A 116 -1.59 -2.17 -11.94
CA TYR A 116 -1.97 -2.81 -13.21
C TYR A 116 -1.30 -4.17 -13.40
N LEU A 117 0.01 -4.26 -13.17
CA LEU A 117 0.80 -5.48 -13.31
C LEU A 117 0.36 -6.55 -12.30
N ALA A 118 0.25 -6.18 -11.02
CA ALA A 118 -0.25 -7.07 -9.99
C ALA A 118 -1.66 -7.57 -10.33
N LYS A 119 -2.54 -6.70 -10.84
CA LYS A 119 -3.88 -7.09 -11.27
C LYS A 119 -3.87 -8.09 -12.43
N ALA A 120 -2.99 -7.89 -13.42
CA ALA A 120 -2.88 -8.78 -14.56
C ALA A 120 -2.42 -10.18 -14.12
N LEU A 121 -1.37 -10.24 -13.30
CA LEU A 121 -0.85 -11.47 -12.69
C LEU A 121 -1.94 -12.20 -11.88
N ILE A 122 -2.59 -11.51 -10.95
CA ILE A 122 -3.62 -12.12 -10.09
C ILE A 122 -4.79 -12.66 -10.92
N ARG A 123 -5.31 -11.87 -11.86
CA ARG A 123 -6.46 -12.27 -12.68
C ARG A 123 -6.17 -13.44 -13.60
N TYR A 124 -4.97 -13.50 -14.16
CA TYR A 124 -4.55 -14.63 -14.98
C TYR A 124 -4.67 -15.94 -14.19
N TYR A 125 -4.12 -15.98 -12.99
CA TYR A 125 -4.16 -17.15 -12.11
C TYR A 125 -5.55 -17.45 -11.55
N GLU A 126 -6.35 -16.43 -11.23
CA GLU A 126 -7.77 -16.61 -10.89
C GLU A 126 -8.53 -17.28 -12.06
N ASN A 127 -8.27 -16.89 -13.30
CA ASN A 127 -8.92 -17.51 -14.46
C ASN A 127 -8.46 -18.95 -14.69
N LEU A 128 -7.15 -19.22 -14.53
CA LEU A 128 -6.58 -20.56 -14.65
C LEU A 128 -7.21 -21.53 -13.63
N THR A 129 -7.35 -21.10 -12.38
CA THR A 129 -7.94 -21.90 -11.29
C THR A 129 -9.45 -22.16 -11.49
N ASN A 130 -10.18 -21.21 -12.06
CA ASN A 130 -11.62 -21.34 -12.33
C ASN A 130 -11.94 -22.23 -13.56
N SER A 131 -11.00 -22.37 -14.50
CA SER A 131 -11.13 -23.19 -15.71
C SER A 131 -10.79 -24.67 -15.45
N LYS A 132 -11.61 -25.34 -14.63
CA LYS A 132 -11.80 -26.82 -14.53
C LYS A 132 -10.63 -27.73 -14.96
N THR A 133 -9.68 -28.07 -14.07
CA THR A 133 -9.04 -29.43 -14.04
C THR A 133 -8.08 -29.76 -12.88
N SER A 134 -7.80 -28.90 -11.89
CA SER A 134 -6.93 -29.30 -10.77
C SER A 134 -7.64 -29.29 -9.41
N LYS A 135 -7.85 -30.47 -8.84
CA LYS A 135 -8.35 -30.70 -7.48
C LYS A 135 -7.25 -30.58 -6.41
N ASN A 136 -6.02 -30.26 -6.77
CA ASN A 136 -4.92 -30.11 -5.83
C ASN A 136 -4.07 -28.88 -6.19
N THR A 137 -3.82 -28.05 -5.16
CA THR A 137 -2.64 -27.18 -5.03
C THR A 137 -2.70 -25.80 -5.67
N GLN A 138 -3.00 -24.78 -4.84
CA GLN A 138 -2.06 -23.69 -4.48
C GLN A 138 -1.27 -22.95 -5.59
N PRO A 139 -1.82 -22.51 -6.75
CA PRO A 139 -1.02 -21.75 -7.73
C PRO A 139 -0.93 -20.26 -7.35
N SER A 140 -1.99 -19.73 -6.73
CA SER A 140 -2.10 -18.32 -6.35
C SER A 140 -1.15 -17.94 -5.21
N SER A 141 -0.89 -18.83 -4.25
CA SER A 141 -0.10 -18.50 -3.06
C SER A 141 1.38 -18.23 -3.37
N GLN A 142 2.00 -19.01 -4.27
CA GLN A 142 3.40 -18.80 -4.67
C GLN A 142 3.55 -17.51 -5.50
N LEU A 143 2.63 -17.23 -6.43
CA LEU A 143 2.63 -15.97 -7.17
C LEU A 143 2.43 -14.77 -6.22
N TYR A 144 1.45 -14.85 -5.32
CA TYR A 144 1.20 -13.79 -4.34
C TYR A 144 2.45 -13.55 -3.48
N SER A 145 3.17 -14.60 -3.11
CA SER A 145 4.44 -14.49 -2.41
C SER A 145 5.49 -13.73 -3.24
N LYS A 146 5.68 -14.06 -4.52
CA LYS A 146 6.60 -13.36 -5.43
C LYS A 146 6.23 -11.87 -5.58
N ILE A 147 4.94 -11.55 -5.74
CA ILE A 147 4.47 -10.15 -5.82
C ILE A 147 4.76 -9.41 -4.52
N ILE A 148 4.48 -10.05 -3.38
CA ILE A 148 4.61 -9.42 -2.07
C ILE A 148 6.07 -9.24 -1.65
N GLU A 149 6.97 -10.12 -2.05
CA GLU A 149 8.41 -9.91 -1.85
C GLU A 149 8.88 -8.58 -2.48
N ILE A 150 8.43 -8.27 -3.70
CA ILE A 150 8.74 -7.00 -4.37
C ILE A 150 8.18 -5.79 -3.59
N TYR A 151 6.95 -5.91 -3.07
CA TYR A 151 6.35 -4.87 -2.23
C TYR A 151 7.02 -4.74 -0.86
N ARG A 152 7.45 -5.86 -0.25
CA ARG A 152 8.15 -5.90 1.03
C ARG A 152 9.48 -5.18 0.94
N GLU A 153 10.23 -5.34 -0.15
CA GLU A 153 11.44 -4.56 -0.40
C GLU A 153 11.15 -3.05 -0.47
N SER A 154 10.04 -2.65 -1.10
CA SER A 154 9.63 -1.25 -1.16
C SER A 154 9.15 -0.73 0.20
N LEU A 155 8.44 -1.55 0.98
CA LEU A 155 8.00 -1.20 2.32
C LEU A 155 9.18 -0.98 3.24
N ASN A 156 10.19 -1.86 3.20
CA ASN A 156 11.43 -1.69 3.94
C ASN A 156 12.16 -0.39 3.55
N ASP A 157 12.25 -0.07 2.25
CA ASP A 157 12.79 1.21 1.79
C ASP A 157 12.03 2.39 2.39
N PHE A 158 10.69 2.35 2.33
CA PHE A 158 9.84 3.40 2.88
C PHE A 158 9.99 3.55 4.39
N MET A 159 10.06 2.45 5.14
CA MET A 159 10.08 2.50 6.60
C MET A 159 11.45 2.89 7.16
N ILE A 160 12.53 2.38 6.57
CA ILE A 160 13.88 2.46 7.14
C ILE A 160 14.74 3.54 6.47
N ARG A 161 14.62 3.80 5.16
CA ARG A 161 15.57 4.68 4.46
C ARG A 161 15.26 6.16 4.65
N LYS A 162 16.17 6.94 5.25
CA LYS A 162 16.04 8.41 5.47
C LYS A 162 15.51 9.21 4.28
N LYS A 163 15.99 8.92 3.07
CA LYS A 163 15.63 9.65 1.83
C LYS A 163 14.69 8.84 0.90
N SER A 164 13.82 8.00 1.46
CA SER A 164 12.82 7.30 0.64
C SER A 164 11.92 8.31 -0.10
N ARG A 165 11.65 8.02 -1.36
CA ARG A 165 10.73 8.77 -2.23
C ARG A 165 9.31 8.22 -2.20
N LEU A 166 9.11 7.06 -1.58
CA LEU A 166 7.81 6.41 -1.52
C LEU A 166 6.92 7.10 -0.48
N ASN A 167 5.60 6.90 -0.63
CA ASN A 167 4.58 7.30 0.34
C ASN A 167 3.59 6.15 0.56
N THR A 168 2.68 6.29 1.52
CA THR A 168 1.70 5.23 1.82
C THR A 168 0.69 4.99 0.69
N GLY A 169 0.41 6.01 -0.13
CA GLY A 169 -0.39 5.89 -1.35
C GLY A 169 0.12 4.79 -2.29
N PHE A 170 1.45 4.64 -2.40
CA PHE A 170 2.09 3.61 -3.23
C PHE A 170 1.63 2.18 -2.84
N PHE A 171 1.48 1.92 -1.55
CA PHE A 171 1.08 0.61 -1.03
C PHE A 171 -0.44 0.42 -1.02
N TYR A 172 -1.21 1.51 -1.00
CA TYR A 172 -2.67 1.43 -1.02
C TYR A 172 -3.24 0.87 -2.32
N GLU A 173 -2.47 0.81 -3.39
CA GLU A 173 -2.89 0.12 -4.62
C GLU A 173 -3.16 -1.38 -4.39
N LEU A 174 -2.46 -2.00 -3.42
CA LEU A 174 -2.69 -3.40 -3.05
C LEU A 174 -4.05 -3.62 -2.39
N THR A 175 -4.71 -2.60 -1.83
CA THR A 175 -6.03 -2.81 -1.19
C THR A 175 -7.13 -3.22 -2.18
N ARG A 176 -6.84 -3.16 -3.48
CA ARG A 176 -7.71 -3.73 -4.52
C ARG A 176 -7.73 -5.27 -4.46
N PHE A 177 -6.74 -5.89 -3.82
CA PHE A 177 -6.54 -7.33 -3.66
C PHE A 177 -6.35 -7.64 -2.17
N PRO A 178 -7.44 -7.75 -1.38
CA PRO A 178 -7.36 -7.85 0.08
C PRO A 178 -6.47 -8.99 0.57
N GLU A 179 -6.59 -10.18 -0.03
CA GLU A 179 -5.79 -11.37 0.28
C GLU A 179 -4.29 -11.12 0.09
N VAL A 180 -3.92 -10.46 -1.01
CA VAL A 180 -2.53 -10.12 -1.32
C VAL A 180 -2.02 -9.03 -0.37
N SER A 181 -2.81 -7.97 -0.16
CA SER A 181 -2.44 -6.89 0.77
C SER A 181 -2.22 -7.37 2.20
N TRP A 182 -2.96 -8.40 2.62
CA TRP A 182 -2.84 -8.99 3.95
C TRP A 182 -1.48 -9.64 4.20
N LEU A 183 -0.80 -10.12 3.16
CA LEU A 183 0.51 -10.76 3.30
C LEU A 183 1.62 -9.78 3.75
N LEU A 184 1.37 -8.48 3.75
CA LEU A 184 2.26 -7.46 4.33
C LEU A 184 1.93 -7.13 5.81
N ILE A 185 0.89 -7.74 6.39
CA ILE A 185 0.43 -7.35 7.72
C ILE A 185 1.46 -7.67 8.81
N ASP A 186 2.15 -8.81 8.71
CA ASP A 186 3.19 -9.18 9.67
C ASP A 186 4.43 -8.27 9.52
N ASP A 187 4.77 -7.85 8.30
CA ASP A 187 5.83 -6.86 8.05
C ASP A 187 5.49 -5.50 8.70
N LEU A 188 4.24 -5.04 8.56
CA LEU A 188 3.76 -3.81 9.20
C LEU A 188 3.75 -3.94 10.72
N LEU A 189 3.32 -5.09 11.25
CA LEU A 189 3.35 -5.39 12.68
C LEU A 189 4.78 -5.38 13.25
N GLU A 190 5.77 -5.81 12.49
CA GLU A 190 7.16 -5.73 12.92
C GLU A 190 7.57 -4.27 13.15
N PHE A 191 7.21 -3.36 12.24
CA PHE A 191 7.51 -1.94 12.39
C PHE A 191 6.73 -1.26 13.51
N THR A 192 5.48 -1.66 13.76
CA THR A 192 4.70 -1.12 14.88
C THR A 192 5.18 -1.68 16.23
N THR A 193 5.73 -2.89 16.25
CA THR A 193 6.30 -3.53 17.45
C THR A 193 7.68 -2.96 17.78
N HIS A 194 8.47 -2.62 16.76
CA HIS A 194 9.85 -2.17 16.88
C HIS A 194 10.01 -0.72 16.39
N PRO A 195 9.51 0.29 17.13
CA PRO A 195 9.64 1.70 16.75
C PRO A 195 11.10 2.12 16.51
N GLU A 196 12.06 1.48 17.19
CA GLU A 196 13.49 1.72 17.03
C GLU A 196 14.04 1.40 15.63
N LYS A 197 13.37 0.52 14.87
CA LYS A 197 13.76 0.16 13.49
C LYS A 197 13.22 1.17 12.47
N VAL A 198 12.23 1.97 12.85
CA VAL A 198 11.55 2.89 11.94
C VAL A 198 12.28 4.22 11.90
N GLN A 199 12.44 4.78 10.70
CA GLN A 199 13.27 5.96 10.49
C GLN A 199 12.81 7.22 11.24
N ASN A 200 11.51 7.40 11.45
CA ASN A 200 10.94 8.53 12.18
C ASN A 200 9.51 8.23 12.67
N VAL A 201 9.03 9.07 13.60
CA VAL A 201 7.68 8.96 14.20
C VAL A 201 6.58 9.04 13.13
N PHE A 202 6.75 9.87 12.11
CA PHE A 202 5.78 9.96 11.02
C PHE A 202 5.56 8.60 10.34
N ARG A 203 6.62 7.90 9.93
CA ARG A 203 6.54 6.58 9.30
C ARG A 203 6.01 5.52 10.26
N PHE A 204 6.36 5.62 11.54
CA PHE A 204 5.83 4.75 12.56
C PHE A 204 4.29 4.86 12.66
N VAL A 205 3.76 6.08 12.71
CA VAL A 205 2.30 6.31 12.65
C VAL A 205 1.71 5.80 11.34
N GLN A 206 2.40 6.02 10.21
CA GLN A 206 1.96 5.49 8.91
C GLN A 206 1.86 3.96 8.88
N SER A 207 2.71 3.21 9.60
CA SER A 207 2.55 1.74 9.69
C SER A 207 1.27 1.32 10.39
N TYR A 208 0.84 2.04 11.44
CA TYR A 208 -0.46 1.81 12.07
C TYR A 208 -1.63 2.17 11.14
N GLU A 209 -1.53 3.29 10.42
CA GLU A 209 -2.56 3.69 9.45
C GLU A 209 -2.71 2.67 8.32
N MET A 210 -1.59 2.19 7.77
CA MET A 210 -1.57 1.15 6.75
C MET A 210 -2.18 -0.16 7.27
N THR A 211 -1.76 -0.61 8.46
CA THR A 211 -2.32 -1.78 9.14
C THR A 211 -3.84 -1.65 9.29
N SER A 212 -4.31 -0.52 9.82
CA SER A 212 -5.74 -0.23 9.97
C SER A 212 -6.49 -0.31 8.64
N LYS A 213 -5.91 0.25 7.57
CA LYS A 213 -6.53 0.26 6.25
C LYS A 213 -6.62 -1.15 5.65
N PHE A 214 -5.57 -1.97 5.78
CA PHE A 214 -5.57 -3.35 5.27
C PHE A 214 -6.58 -4.21 6.04
N VAL A 215 -6.65 -4.08 7.35
CA VAL A 215 -7.67 -4.73 8.20
C VAL A 215 -9.09 -4.33 7.79
N LYS A 216 -9.37 -3.03 7.63
CA LYS A 216 -10.70 -2.55 7.20
C LYS A 216 -11.12 -3.14 5.85
N VAL A 217 -10.19 -3.23 4.91
CA VAL A 217 -10.43 -3.76 3.57
C VAL A 217 -10.70 -5.27 3.61
N LEU A 218 -9.98 -6.02 4.45
CA LEU A 218 -10.23 -7.46 4.65
C LEU A 218 -11.61 -7.71 5.28
N ILE A 219 -11.97 -6.95 6.32
CA ILE A 219 -13.28 -7.02 6.98
C ILE A 219 -14.42 -6.75 6.00
N ALA A 220 -14.25 -5.77 5.11
CA ALA A 220 -15.28 -5.39 4.15
C ALA A 220 -15.67 -6.51 3.17
N LYS A 221 -14.80 -7.51 2.95
CA LYS A 221 -15.07 -8.66 2.06
C LYS A 221 -16.01 -9.71 2.63
N LYS A 222 -16.29 -9.71 3.95
CA LYS A 222 -17.27 -10.59 4.62
C LYS A 222 -17.16 -12.08 4.24
N SER A 223 -16.00 -12.68 4.47
CA SER A 223 -15.76 -14.12 4.30
C SER A 223 -15.51 -14.78 5.66
N SER A 224 -16.06 -15.98 5.88
CA SER A 224 -15.86 -16.75 7.12
C SER A 224 -14.38 -17.07 7.37
N ASP A 225 -13.60 -17.25 6.31
CA ASP A 225 -12.16 -17.52 6.42
C ASP A 225 -11.38 -16.30 6.93
N HIS A 226 -11.88 -15.09 6.64
CA HIS A 226 -11.24 -13.85 7.11
C HIS A 226 -11.47 -13.63 8.61
N ASP A 227 -12.56 -14.12 9.17
CA ASP A 227 -12.84 -13.97 10.60
C ASP A 227 -11.78 -14.71 11.43
N GLN A 228 -11.38 -15.92 11.01
CA GLN A 228 -10.31 -16.66 11.69
C GLN A 228 -8.96 -15.95 11.58
N ILE A 229 -8.62 -15.46 10.39
CA ILE A 229 -7.40 -14.68 10.15
C ILE A 229 -7.34 -13.44 11.07
N LEU A 230 -8.46 -12.76 11.25
CA LEU A 230 -8.57 -11.60 12.13
C LEU A 230 -8.44 -11.98 13.61
N LEU A 231 -9.05 -13.09 14.03
CA LEU A 231 -8.92 -13.61 15.40
C LEU A 231 -7.46 -13.94 15.75
N ASP A 232 -6.69 -14.49 14.80
CA ASP A 232 -5.27 -14.79 15.00
C ASP A 232 -4.39 -13.51 15.00
N PHE A 233 -4.84 -12.46 14.30
CA PHE A 233 -4.14 -11.18 14.22
C PHE A 233 -4.33 -10.30 15.46
N VAL A 234 -5.52 -10.27 16.04
CA VAL A 234 -5.87 -9.37 17.17
C VAL A 234 -4.87 -9.46 18.33
N PRO A 235 -4.48 -10.64 18.84
CA PRO A 235 -3.50 -10.75 19.93
C PRO A 235 -2.12 -10.19 19.56
N LYS A 236 -1.67 -10.37 18.30
CA LYS A 236 -0.40 -9.82 17.82
C LYS A 236 -0.45 -8.29 17.79
N TYR A 237 -1.53 -7.73 17.27
CA TYR A 237 -1.74 -6.29 17.20
C TYR A 237 -1.81 -5.66 18.60
N GLU A 238 -2.49 -6.31 19.53
CA GLU A 238 -2.56 -5.85 20.91
C GLU A 238 -1.18 -5.82 21.58
N LYS A 239 -0.39 -6.89 21.41
CA LYS A 239 0.99 -6.93 21.91
C LYS A 239 1.85 -5.80 21.32
N SER A 240 1.66 -5.48 20.04
CA SER A 240 2.33 -4.34 19.39
C SER A 240 1.94 -3.00 20.03
N LEU A 241 0.65 -2.79 20.31
CA LEU A 241 0.17 -1.58 20.98
C LEU A 241 0.75 -1.45 22.39
N LEU A 242 0.73 -2.52 23.17
CA LEU A 242 1.31 -2.56 24.52
C LEU A 242 2.78 -2.15 24.50
N ARG A 243 3.57 -2.73 23.59
CA ARG A 243 4.98 -2.37 23.44
C ARG A 243 5.18 -0.93 22.99
N THR A 244 4.31 -0.41 22.13
CA THR A 244 4.34 1.01 21.73
C THR A 244 4.12 1.92 22.92
N PHE A 245 3.16 1.59 23.79
CA PHE A 245 2.97 2.32 25.04
C PHE A 245 4.22 2.24 25.90
N ASP A 246 4.75 1.05 26.19
CA ASP A 246 5.98 0.90 26.98
C ASP A 246 7.14 1.73 26.42
N TYR A 247 7.32 1.72 25.10
CA TYR A 247 8.33 2.53 24.42
C TYR A 247 8.12 4.03 24.63
N ILE A 248 6.93 4.56 24.33
CA ILE A 248 6.62 5.98 24.53
C ILE A 248 6.84 6.39 25.99
N LEU A 249 6.38 5.56 26.92
CA LEU A 249 6.50 5.79 28.36
C LEU A 249 7.97 5.80 28.81
N SER A 250 8.81 4.89 28.29
CA SER A 250 10.25 4.85 28.58
C SER A 250 11.03 6.00 27.94
N SER A 251 10.66 6.44 26.74
CA SER A 251 11.30 7.57 26.04
C SER A 251 10.96 8.93 26.66
N SER A 252 9.81 9.04 27.34
CA SER A 252 9.37 10.30 27.97
C SER A 252 10.20 10.73 29.17
N SER A 253 11.09 9.87 29.71
CA SER A 253 12.03 10.26 30.78
C SER A 253 13.23 11.07 30.28
N TYR A 254 13.38 11.27 28.96
CA TYR A 254 14.47 12.06 28.36
C TYR A 254 14.00 13.42 27.79
N ALA A 255 12.69 13.70 27.79
CA ALA A 255 12.11 14.88 27.16
C ALA A 255 12.19 16.18 28.01
N GLU A 256 12.77 16.14 29.21
CA GLU A 256 12.94 17.35 30.05
C GLU A 256 14.15 18.22 29.66
N LYS A 257 14.97 17.85 28.65
CA LYS A 257 16.18 18.63 28.28
C LYS A 257 16.15 19.38 26.94
N ASP A 258 15.19 19.13 26.05
CA ASP A 258 15.23 19.72 24.69
C ASP A 258 14.19 20.82 24.41
N ASN A 259 13.36 21.21 25.39
CA ASN A 259 12.39 22.31 25.24
C ASN A 259 13.00 23.71 25.40
N ALA A 260 14.22 23.91 24.91
CA ALA A 260 14.86 25.22 24.86
C ALA A 260 15.73 25.37 23.61
N SER A 261 15.20 25.14 22.40
CA SER A 261 15.69 25.71 21.13
C SER A 261 14.88 25.21 19.94
N ASN A 262 13.87 25.98 19.52
CA ASN A 262 13.64 26.38 18.12
C ASN A 262 12.19 26.84 17.93
N ASP A 263 11.95 28.09 18.35
CA ASP A 263 11.07 28.98 17.60
C ASP A 263 11.76 29.28 16.26
N ARG A 264 11.07 28.98 15.15
CA ARG A 264 11.04 29.75 13.89
C ARG A 264 10.18 29.04 12.85
N ASP A 265 8.91 29.45 12.81
CA ASP A 265 8.25 30.16 11.71
C ASP A 265 8.16 29.56 10.29
N ASN A 266 6.99 29.82 9.69
CA ASN A 266 6.45 29.52 8.37
C ASN A 266 5.86 28.10 8.19
N GLY A 267 4.56 27.87 8.06
CA GLY A 267 3.47 28.73 7.58
C GLY A 267 3.09 28.31 6.16
N GLU A 268 2.03 27.51 6.02
CA GLU A 268 1.09 27.54 4.88
C GLU A 268 -0.16 26.72 5.24
N GLU A 269 -1.30 27.43 5.26
CA GLU A 269 -2.66 26.91 5.39
C GLU A 269 -3.07 26.15 4.11
N GLU A 270 -3.82 25.05 4.24
CA GLU A 270 -4.91 24.80 3.29
C GLU A 270 -6.04 23.92 3.87
N GLN A 271 -7.06 24.63 4.33
CA GLN A 271 -8.51 24.42 4.17
C GLN A 271 -9.10 22.99 4.11
N ASP A 272 -9.84 22.74 5.18
CA ASP A 272 -11.04 21.92 5.30
C ASP A 272 -11.98 22.01 4.06
N LYS A 273 -12.17 20.88 3.38
CA LYS A 273 -13.32 20.62 2.50
C LYS A 273 -13.93 19.28 2.84
N SER A 274 -14.70 19.32 3.92
CA SER A 274 -15.83 18.43 4.17
C SER A 274 -16.74 18.31 2.93
N LYS A 275 -16.65 17.20 2.20
CA LYS A 275 -17.70 16.74 1.27
C LYS A 275 -18.36 15.49 1.84
N SER A 276 -19.57 15.71 2.31
CA SER A 276 -20.56 14.70 2.69
C SER A 276 -20.84 13.73 1.53
N GLN A 277 -20.75 12.43 1.84
CA GLN A 277 -21.37 11.37 1.05
C GLN A 277 -22.25 10.50 1.98
N PRO A 278 -23.33 9.91 1.44
CA PRO A 278 -24.58 9.74 2.16
C PRO A 278 -24.55 8.59 3.17
N SER A 279 -25.32 8.80 4.23
CA SER A 279 -25.63 7.86 5.30
C SER A 279 -26.15 6.53 4.74
N SER A 280 -25.30 5.51 4.79
CA SER A 280 -25.76 4.13 4.88
C SER A 280 -25.75 3.79 6.37
N GLN A 281 -26.93 3.42 6.90
CA GLN A 281 -27.10 3.05 8.30
C GLN A 281 -26.08 1.98 8.72
N PRO A 282 -25.32 2.17 9.82
CA PRO A 282 -24.49 1.10 10.35
C PRO A 282 -25.42 0.06 10.97
N ARG A 283 -25.56 -1.11 10.32
CA ARG A 283 -25.96 -2.31 11.06
C ARG A 283 -24.81 -2.60 12.03
N THR A 284 -25.14 -2.64 13.31
CA THR A 284 -24.26 -3.08 14.39
C THR A 284 -23.57 -4.38 13.98
N PRO A 285 -22.23 -4.46 14.04
CA PRO A 285 -21.55 -5.70 13.77
C PRO A 285 -21.90 -6.69 14.88
N THR A 286 -22.36 -7.88 14.51
CA THR A 286 -22.56 -9.06 15.37
C THR A 286 -21.22 -9.62 15.90
N ASN A 287 -20.23 -8.77 16.16
CA ASN A 287 -18.83 -9.12 16.49
C ASN A 287 -18.42 -8.60 17.87
N SER A 288 -19.34 -8.59 18.84
CA SER A 288 -18.99 -8.33 20.26
C SER A 288 -17.98 -9.34 20.80
N SER A 289 -17.90 -10.55 20.21
CA SER A 289 -16.99 -11.61 20.66
C SER A 289 -15.52 -11.46 20.23
N ILE A 290 -15.18 -10.60 19.25
CA ILE A 290 -13.79 -10.48 18.75
C ILE A 290 -12.88 -9.76 19.77
N TRP A 291 -13.46 -8.84 20.55
CA TRP A 291 -12.76 -8.07 21.59
C TRP A 291 -12.89 -8.71 23.00
N GLN A 292 -13.49 -9.89 23.11
CA GLN A 292 -13.66 -10.61 24.38
C GLN A 292 -12.59 -11.71 24.55
N THR A 293 -11.34 -11.42 24.18
CA THR A 293 -10.23 -12.36 24.39
C THR A 293 -9.54 -12.07 25.73
N LYS A 294 -8.84 -13.05 26.32
CA LYS A 294 -8.03 -12.83 27.55
C LYS A 294 -7.04 -11.67 27.44
N SER A 295 -6.70 -11.29 26.21
CA SER A 295 -5.79 -10.20 25.87
C SER A 295 -6.39 -8.82 26.19
N THR A 296 -7.69 -8.58 25.93
CA THR A 296 -8.28 -7.25 26.17
C THR A 296 -8.26 -6.82 27.64
N ASN A 297 -8.27 -7.76 28.58
CA ASN A 297 -8.02 -7.51 30.00
C ASN A 297 -6.59 -7.02 30.27
N SER A 298 -5.58 -7.55 29.56
CA SER A 298 -4.19 -7.10 29.67
C SER A 298 -3.98 -5.71 29.05
N LEU A 299 -4.64 -5.43 27.92
CA LEU A 299 -4.65 -4.07 27.33
C LEU A 299 -5.33 -3.07 28.27
N GLU A 300 -6.47 -3.42 28.86
CA GLU A 300 -7.15 -2.56 29.82
C GLU A 300 -6.28 -2.31 31.07
N GLN A 301 -5.67 -3.35 31.64
CA GLN A 301 -4.75 -3.21 32.77
C GLN A 301 -3.55 -2.31 32.44
N ALA A 302 -2.95 -2.47 31.27
CA ALA A 302 -1.86 -1.62 30.82
C ALA A 302 -2.32 -0.16 30.65
N LEU A 303 -3.45 0.08 29.98
CA LEU A 303 -4.02 1.43 29.80
C LEU A 303 -4.40 2.09 31.13
N VAL A 304 -4.89 1.32 32.11
CA VAL A 304 -5.14 1.80 33.47
C VAL A 304 -3.83 2.16 34.17
N SER A 305 -2.79 1.32 34.06
CA SER A 305 -1.47 1.59 34.66
C SER A 305 -0.77 2.84 34.09
N ILE A 306 -1.12 3.24 32.86
CA ILE A 306 -0.64 4.49 32.25
C ILE A 306 -1.19 5.72 32.98
N ARG A 307 -2.42 5.64 33.54
CA ARG A 307 -3.09 6.79 34.19
C ARG A 307 -2.37 7.27 35.45
N ASP A 308 -1.64 6.39 36.12
CA ASP A 308 -0.95 6.69 37.37
C ASP A 308 0.43 7.37 37.16
N ARG A 309 0.94 7.41 35.93
CA ARG A 309 2.29 7.91 35.61
C ARG A 309 2.31 9.40 35.22
N SER A 310 3.46 10.04 35.39
CA SER A 310 3.68 11.49 35.15
C SER A 310 3.41 11.92 33.70
N CYS A 311 3.73 11.07 32.72
CA CYS A 311 3.51 11.28 31.30
C CYS A 311 2.02 11.37 30.89
N TYR A 312 1.14 10.62 31.57
CA TYR A 312 -0.30 10.76 31.40
C TYR A 312 -0.76 12.10 31.97
N LYS A 313 -0.16 12.59 33.05
CA LYS A 313 -0.52 13.89 33.64
C LYS A 313 -0.05 15.08 32.79
N SER A 314 1.08 14.94 32.09
CA SER A 314 1.72 16.03 31.32
C SER A 314 1.25 16.22 29.88
N SER A 315 0.67 15.21 29.21
CA SER A 315 0.22 15.32 27.81
C SER A 315 -1.29 15.12 27.65
N SER A 316 -2.01 16.15 27.19
CA SER A 316 -3.45 16.07 26.87
C SER A 316 -3.76 15.06 25.76
N ALA A 317 -2.92 15.00 24.73
CA ALA A 317 -3.08 14.04 23.62
C ALA A 317 -3.00 12.58 24.09
N VAL A 318 -2.11 12.27 25.05
CA VAL A 318 -2.00 10.93 25.66
C VAL A 318 -3.23 10.63 26.51
N LYS A 319 -3.75 11.62 27.27
CA LYS A 319 -5.00 11.45 28.04
C LYS A 319 -6.17 11.13 27.13
N ASP A 320 -6.34 11.90 26.05
CA ASP A 320 -7.45 11.74 25.12
C ASP A 320 -7.40 10.40 24.40
N LEU A 321 -6.20 9.98 23.95
CA LEU A 321 -5.99 8.68 23.33
C LEU A 321 -6.30 7.52 24.28
N VAL A 322 -5.76 7.54 25.50
CA VAL A 322 -5.98 6.48 26.50
C VAL A 322 -7.45 6.40 26.90
N ASN A 323 -8.11 7.54 27.13
CA ASN A 323 -9.54 7.56 27.47
C ASN A 323 -10.41 7.09 26.29
N HIS A 324 -10.06 7.43 25.06
CA HIS A 324 -10.77 6.97 23.87
C HIS A 324 -10.63 5.45 23.66
N LEU A 325 -9.43 4.91 23.84
CA LEU A 325 -9.19 3.46 23.75
C LEU A 325 -9.91 2.71 24.87
N LEU A 326 -9.83 3.17 26.12
CA LEU A 326 -10.56 2.57 27.24
C LEU A 326 -12.08 2.62 27.04
N LYS A 327 -12.61 3.72 26.49
CA LYS A 327 -14.03 3.82 26.17
C LYS A 327 -14.44 2.77 25.14
N ASN A 328 -13.65 2.57 24.09
CA ASN A 328 -14.00 1.61 23.03
C ASN A 328 -13.81 0.15 23.46
N ILE A 329 -12.87 -0.13 24.37
CA ILE A 329 -12.70 -1.47 24.98
C ILE A 329 -13.89 -1.79 25.90
N ARG A 330 -14.38 -0.81 26.68
CA ARG A 330 -15.49 -0.99 27.64
C ARG A 330 -16.89 -0.88 27.04
N SER A 331 -17.04 -0.32 25.83
CA SER A 331 -18.34 -0.09 25.19
C SER A 331 -18.79 -1.23 24.26
N ASN A 332 -18.07 -2.36 24.23
CA ASN A 332 -18.39 -3.57 23.48
C ASN A 332 -18.39 -4.80 24.39
#